data_AF-A0A0F5VRS8-F1
#
_entry.id   AF-A0A0F5VRS8-F1
#
_cell.length_a   1.000
_cell.length_b   1.000
_cell.length_c   1.000
_cell.angle_alpha   90.00
_cell.angle_beta   90.00
_cell.angle_gamma   90.00
#
_symmetry.space_group_name_H-M   'P 1'
#
loop_
_entity.id
_entity.type
_entity.pdbx_description
1 polymer ?
#
loop_
_entity_poly.entity_id
_entity_poly.type
_entity_poly.pdbx_seq_one_letter_code
_entity_poly.pdbx_strand_id
1 'polypeptide(L)' 'MGGLRELAASFVVPGPSGVAARTRLKQLTPADEKVLALVGAHLGSLASQDLKVRCSAGPGTFRGDVGRA' A
#
# COMPACT_ATOMS: atom_id res chain seq x y z
N MET A 1 -31.95 20.54 -19.39
CA MET A 1 -31.80 19.91 -18.07
C MET A 1 -31.21 18.51 -18.26
N GLY A 2 -29.90 18.42 -18.45
CA GLY A 2 -29.20 17.12 -18.55
C GLY A 2 -28.45 16.88 -17.24
N GLY A 3 -28.97 15.99 -16.39
CA GLY A 3 -28.35 15.67 -15.10
C GLY A 3 -27.00 14.98 -15.28
N LEU A 4 -25.99 15.43 -14.55
CA LEU A 4 -24.68 14.78 -14.54
C LEU A 4 -24.76 13.46 -13.76
N ARG A 5 -24.05 12.44 -14.27
CA ARG A 5 -24.04 11.08 -13.71
C ARG A 5 -23.34 11.09 -12.35
N GLU A 6 -23.99 10.54 -11.34
CA GLU A 6 -23.40 10.38 -10.00
C GLU A 6 -22.17 9.46 -10.08
N LEU A 7 -21.03 9.96 -9.62
CA LEU A 7 -19.78 9.20 -9.57
C LEU A 7 -19.63 8.57 -8.18
N ALA A 8 -19.35 7.27 -8.13
CA ALA A 8 -19.20 6.54 -6.89
C ALA A 8 -18.06 7.11 -6.03
N ALA A 9 -18.22 7.06 -4.70
CA ALA A 9 -17.23 7.51 -3.74
C ALA A 9 -15.85 6.89 -4.01
N SER A 10 -14.80 7.69 -3.83
CA SER A 10 -13.41 7.31 -4.07
C SER A 10 -13.08 5.95 -3.46
N PHE A 11 -12.68 5.00 -4.32
CA PHE A 11 -12.24 3.68 -3.92
C PHE A 11 -10.85 3.79 -3.29
N VAL A 12 -10.75 3.45 -2.00
CA VAL A 12 -9.47 3.20 -1.34
C VAL A 12 -9.03 1.80 -1.75
N VAL A 13 -7.96 1.72 -2.55
CA VAL A 13 -7.28 0.44 -2.80
C VAL A 13 -6.88 -0.11 -1.43
N PRO A 14 -7.27 -1.35 -1.05
CA PRO A 14 -6.78 -1.95 0.18
C PRO A 14 -5.26 -1.80 0.22
N GLY A 15 -4.73 -1.26 1.32
CA GLY A 15 -3.27 -1.20 1.51
C GLY A 15 -2.66 -2.57 1.20
N PRO A 16 -1.41 -2.64 0.68
CA PRO A 16 -0.76 -3.89 0.29
C PRO A 16 -1.07 -4.90 1.39
N SER A 17 -1.81 -5.96 1.03
CA SER A 17 -2.59 -6.74 1.99
C SER A 17 -1.76 -6.92 3.24
N GLY A 18 -2.19 -6.32 4.36
CA GLY A 18 -1.48 -6.35 5.64
C GLY A 18 -1.50 -7.75 6.24
N VAL A 19 -1.14 -8.75 5.44
CA VAL A 19 -1.03 -10.15 5.79
C VAL A 19 0.24 -10.24 6.62
N ALA A 20 0.09 -9.96 7.90
CA ALA A 20 1.00 -10.47 8.89
C ALA A 20 0.84 -11.99 8.87
N ALA A 21 1.86 -12.71 8.42
CA ALA A 21 1.96 -14.15 8.61
C ALA A 21 2.09 -14.41 10.12
N ARG A 22 0.95 -14.53 10.81
CA ARG A 22 0.87 -14.83 12.26
C ARG A 22 1.04 -16.32 12.54
N THR A 23 1.29 -17.11 11.51
CA THR A 23 1.61 -18.53 11.64
C THR A 23 2.99 -18.68 12.23
N ARG A 24 3.07 -19.28 13.43
CA ARG A 24 4.36 -19.62 14.02
C ARG A 24 4.97 -20.76 13.19
N LEU A 25 6.02 -20.47 12.44
CA LEU A 25 6.79 -21.47 11.70
C LEU A 25 7.52 -22.37 12.72
N LYS A 26 7.35 -23.68 12.60
CA LYS A 26 7.98 -24.70 13.46
C LYS A 26 8.95 -25.54 12.63
N GLN A 27 9.93 -26.16 13.29
CA GLN A 27 10.89 -27.08 12.66
C GLN A 27 11.70 -26.42 11.52
N LEU A 28 12.01 -25.12 11.66
CA LEU A 28 12.92 -24.43 10.74
C LEU A 28 14.34 -24.96 10.91
N THR A 29 15.00 -25.21 9.79
CA THR A 29 16.45 -25.43 9.80
C THR A 29 17.17 -24.07 9.88
N PRO A 30 18.46 -24.04 10.28
CA PRO A 30 19.25 -22.82 10.24
C PRO A 30 19.33 -22.18 8.84
N ALA A 31 19.22 -22.99 7.77
CA ALA A 31 19.19 -22.50 6.40
C ALA A 31 17.88 -21.76 6.11
N ASP A 32 16.74 -22.30 6.56
CA ASP A 32 15.44 -21.67 6.39
C ASP A 32 15.36 -20.33 7.12
N GLU A 33 15.89 -20.25 8.34
CA GLU A 33 15.98 -19.00 9.10
C GLU A 33 16.76 -17.93 8.33
N LYS A 34 17.89 -18.31 7.73
CA LYS A 34 18.70 -17.41 6.91
C LYS A 34 17.94 -16.91 5.69
N VAL A 35 17.25 -17.81 4.97
CA VAL A 35 16.44 -17.43 3.80
C VAL A 35 15.32 -16.49 4.21
N LEU A 36 14.59 -16.80 5.29
CA LEU A 36 13.50 -15.96 5.79
C LEU A 36 13.99 -14.57 6.21
N ALA A 37 15.14 -14.48 6.86
CA ALA A 37 15.74 -13.20 7.24
C ALA A 37 16.09 -12.35 6.00
N LEU A 38 16.71 -12.96 4.97
CA LEU A 38 17.08 -12.28 3.74
C LEU A 38 15.85 -11.81 2.94
N VAL A 39 14.85 -12.68 2.78
CA VAL A 39 13.60 -12.35 2.09
C VAL A 39 12.85 -11.26 2.85
N GLY A 40 12.76 -11.36 4.19
CA GLY A 40 12.13 -10.36 5.03
C GLY A 40 12.78 -8.98 4.91
N ALA A 41 14.12 -8.92 4.93
CA ALA A 41 14.85 -7.67 4.73
C ALA A 41 14.59 -7.04 3.35
N HIS A 42 14.59 -7.87 2.29
CA HIS A 42 14.33 -7.40 0.93
C HIS A 42 12.90 -6.86 0.78
N LEU A 43 11.90 -7.63 1.21
CA LEU A 43 10.49 -7.23 1.15
C LEU A 43 10.22 -5.99 2.01
N GLY A 44 10.83 -5.89 3.18
CA GLY A 44 10.73 -4.70 4.04
C GLY A 44 11.28 -3.43 3.38
N SER A 45 12.38 -3.54 2.63
CA SER A 45 12.93 -2.44 1.84
C SER A 45 11.96 -1.99 0.74
N LEU A 46 11.39 -2.92 -0.02
CA LEU A 46 10.42 -2.61 -1.07
C LEU A 46 9.16 -1.96 -0.51
N ALA A 47 8.61 -2.51 0.58
CA ALA A 47 7.43 -1.97 1.25
C ALA A 47 7.67 -0.56 1.79
N SER A 48 8.85 -0.29 2.36
CA SER A 48 9.19 1.05 2.86
C SER A 48 9.32 2.08 1.73
N GLN A 49 9.88 1.68 0.59
CA GLN A 49 9.97 2.54 -0.60
C GLN A 49 8.59 2.85 -1.18
N ASP A 50 7.73 1.83 -1.31
CA ASP A 50 6.33 2.01 -1.74
C ASP A 50 5.57 2.94 -0.78
N LEU A 51 5.71 2.73 0.53
CA LEU A 51 5.11 3.60 1.55
C LEU A 51 5.59 5.05 1.42
N LYS A 52 6.90 5.27 1.20
CA LYS A 52 7.46 6.61 1.00
C LYS A 52 6.82 7.31 -0.19
N VAL A 53 6.69 6.62 -1.33
CA VAL A 53 6.05 7.18 -2.55
C VAL A 53 4.60 7.55 -2.26
N ARG A 54 3.83 6.65 -1.63
CA ARG A 54 2.41 6.90 -1.32
C ARG A 54 2.22 8.03 -0.32
N CYS A 55 3.03 8.08 0.75
CA CYS A 55 2.99 9.17 1.71
C CYS A 55 3.34 10.52 1.05
N SER A 56 4.27 10.53 0.08
CA SER A 56 4.62 11.75 -0.65
C SER A 56 3.53 12.24 -1.60
N ALA A 57 2.71 11.34 -2.15
CA ALA A 57 1.57 11.72 -2.98
C ALA A 57 0.46 12.44 -2.20
N GLY A 58 0.48 12.33 -0.85
CA GLY A 58 -0.58 12.83 0.02
C GLY A 58 -1.91 12.10 -0.20
N PRO A 59 -2.91 12.30 0.68
CA PRO A 59 -4.28 11.97 0.35
C PRO A 59 -4.68 12.91 -0.79
N GLY A 60 -4.64 12.39 -2.03
CA GLY A 60 -4.72 13.20 -3.25
C GLY A 60 -5.61 14.42 -3.10
N THR A 61 -5.00 15.61 -3.01
CA THR A 61 -5.76 16.84 -2.99
C THR A 61 -6.35 16.99 -4.39
N PHE A 62 -7.62 16.63 -4.51
CA PHE A 62 -8.42 17.05 -5.65
C PHE A 62 -8.58 18.56 -5.52
N ARG A 63 -7.57 19.31 -5.95
CA ARG A 63 -7.69 20.75 -6.15
C ARG A 63 -8.48 20.92 -7.43
N GLY A 64 -9.79 21.00 -7.28
CA GLY A 64 -10.63 21.60 -8.30
C GLY A 64 -10.15 23.04 -8.47
N ASP A 65 -9.42 23.30 -9.54
CA ASP A 65 -9.31 24.64 -10.08
C ASP A 65 -10.70 25.00 -10.61
N VAL A 66 -11.56 25.48 -9.71
CA VAL A 66 -12.75 26.23 -10.09
C VAL A 66 -12.23 27.53 -10.65
N GLY A 67 -12.22 27.61 -11.99
CA GLY A 67 -11.87 28.79 -12.74
C GLY A 67 -12.55 30.03 -12.16
N ARG A 68 -11.72 31.00 -11.79
CA ARG A 68 -12.11 32.37 -11.47
C ARG A 68 -12.76 32.99 -12.71
N ALA A 69 -14.03 33.38 -12.58
CA ALA A 69 -14.65 34.39 -13.43
C ALA A 69 -14.12 35.78 -13.06
#